data_AF-A0A8C4S579-F1
#
_entry.id   AF-A0A8C4S579-F1
#
_cell.length_a   1.000
_cell.length_b   1.000
_cell.length_c   1.000
_cell.angle_alpha   90.00
_cell.angle_beta   90.00
_cell.angle_gamma   90.00
#
_symmetry.space_group_name_H-M   'P 1'
#
loop_
_entity.id
_entity.type
_entity.pdbx_description
1 polymer ?
#
loop_
_entity_poly.entity_id
_entity_poly.type
_entity_poly.pdbx_seq_one_letter_code
_entity_poly.pdbx_strand_id
1 'polypeptide(L)'
;MRSELGKLTLDKVFMERESLNANIVDALNQASSEWGIRCLRYEIKDIHVPPKVKESMQMQVEAERRKRATVLDSEGTRQAAINVAEGSKQAQILASEGQKEEQINKAAGEAKAVLAKAEAQAKAIEILSDALTNQNGNAAASLSIAEQYVKAFSNLAKQSNTILLPTNTGDISGMVIQVLNMQTIKIDNILSTQTIYI
;
A
#
# COMPACT_ATOMS: atom_id res chain seq x y z
N MET A 1 -22.11 -49.40 43.85
CA MET A 1 -22.72 -48.89 42.58
C MET A 1 -23.30 -47.48 42.72
N ARG A 2 -24.35 -47.23 43.54
CA ARG A 2 -24.95 -45.88 43.66
C ARG A 2 -23.96 -44.80 44.12
N SER A 3 -23.07 -45.13 45.06
CA SER A 3 -22.04 -44.20 45.56
C SER A 3 -21.07 -43.74 44.46
N GLU A 4 -20.61 -44.66 43.60
CA GLU A 4 -19.69 -44.33 42.50
C GLU A 4 -20.39 -43.57 41.36
N LEU A 5 -21.64 -43.92 41.05
CA LEU A 5 -22.46 -43.18 40.07
C LEU A 5 -22.80 -41.75 40.51
N GLY A 6 -22.85 -41.47 41.81
CA GLY A 6 -23.17 -40.15 42.35
C GLY A 6 -22.00 -39.14 42.31
N LYS A 7 -20.76 -39.61 42.12
CA LYS A 7 -19.55 -38.76 42.07
C LYS A 7 -19.28 -38.18 40.68
N LEU A 8 -19.86 -38.77 39.64
CA LEU A 8 -19.63 -38.40 38.25
C LEU A 8 -20.79 -37.61 37.67
N THR A 9 -20.50 -36.63 36.82
CA THR A 9 -21.53 -35.94 36.03
C THR A 9 -22.08 -36.89 34.95
N LEU A 10 -23.34 -36.70 34.58
CA LEU A 10 -24.03 -37.57 33.61
C LEU A 10 -23.27 -37.68 32.28
N ASP A 11 -22.72 -36.57 31.77
CA ASP A 11 -21.88 -36.59 30.56
C ASP A 11 -20.62 -37.44 30.71
N LYS A 12 -19.95 -37.38 31.87
CA LYS A 12 -18.76 -38.20 32.14
C LYS A 12 -19.09 -39.69 32.22
N VAL A 13 -20.25 -40.04 32.75
CA VAL A 13 -20.74 -41.44 32.76
C VAL A 13 -20.93 -41.97 31.34
N PHE A 14 -21.31 -41.12 30.38
CA PHE A 14 -21.39 -41.51 28.97
C PHE A 14 -20.04 -41.56 28.26
N MET A 15 -19.14 -40.61 28.55
CA MET A 15 -17.83 -40.52 27.90
C MET A 15 -16.80 -41.54 28.43
N GLU A 16 -16.88 -41.92 29.70
CA GLU A 16 -15.86 -42.70 30.40
C GLU A 16 -16.39 -44.04 30.93
N ARG A 17 -17.20 -44.76 30.12
CA ARG A 17 -17.80 -46.05 30.51
C ARG A 17 -16.75 -47.09 30.95
N GLU A 18 -15.59 -47.12 30.31
CA GLU A 18 -14.53 -48.08 30.63
C GLU A 18 -13.90 -47.80 32.00
N SER A 19 -13.62 -46.53 32.31
CA SER A 19 -13.12 -46.11 33.63
C SER A 19 -14.15 -46.41 34.73
N LEU A 20 -15.42 -46.16 34.47
CA LEU A 20 -16.50 -46.47 35.41
C LEU A 20 -16.63 -47.98 35.66
N ASN A 21 -16.50 -48.80 34.61
CA ASN A 21 -16.53 -50.25 34.74
C ASN A 21 -15.37 -50.76 35.62
N ALA A 22 -14.15 -50.24 35.41
CA ALA A 22 -12.99 -50.59 36.23
C ALA A 22 -13.20 -50.22 37.71
N ASN A 23 -13.61 -48.97 37.98
CA ASN A 23 -13.88 -48.49 39.34
C ASN A 23 -14.96 -49.33 40.06
N ILE A 24 -15.99 -49.77 39.32
CA ILE A 24 -17.05 -50.63 39.88
C ILE A 24 -16.51 -52.04 40.18
N VAL A 25 -15.71 -52.63 39.30
CA VAL A 25 -15.08 -53.95 39.53
C VAL A 25 -14.19 -53.92 40.77
N ASP A 26 -13.38 -52.87 40.92
CA ASP A 26 -12.49 -52.71 42.07
C ASP A 26 -13.27 -52.58 43.38
N ALA A 27 -14.27 -51.70 43.41
CA ALA A 27 -15.13 -51.54 44.59
C ALA A 27 -15.89 -52.83 44.94
N LEU A 28 -16.32 -53.61 43.95
CA LEU A 28 -17.04 -54.86 44.17
C LEU A 28 -16.10 -55.96 44.70
N ASN A 29 -14.89 -56.07 44.16
CA ASN A 29 -13.89 -57.05 44.60
C ASN A 29 -13.39 -56.77 46.01
N GLN A 30 -13.26 -55.48 46.39
CA GLN A 30 -12.89 -55.11 47.76
C GLN A 30 -13.94 -55.57 48.78
N ALA A 31 -15.23 -55.42 48.47
CA ALA A 31 -16.32 -55.86 49.34
C ALA A 31 -16.55 -57.38 49.31
N SER A 32 -16.29 -58.04 48.17
CA SER A 32 -16.55 -59.48 47.99
C SER A 32 -15.43 -60.39 48.48
N SER A 33 -14.27 -59.82 48.85
CA SER A 33 -13.10 -60.54 49.36
C SER A 33 -13.43 -61.41 50.58
N GLU A 34 -14.28 -60.91 51.49
CA GLU A 34 -14.72 -61.62 52.69
C GLU A 34 -15.58 -62.86 52.38
N TRP A 35 -16.21 -62.90 51.20
CA TRP A 35 -17.09 -63.98 50.77
C TRP A 35 -16.43 -64.94 49.79
N GLY A 36 -15.16 -64.72 49.42
CA GLY A 36 -14.42 -65.57 48.49
C GLY A 36 -14.91 -65.52 47.04
N ILE A 37 -15.67 -64.47 46.67
CA ILE A 37 -16.20 -64.29 45.31
C ILE A 37 -15.39 -63.19 44.61
N ARG A 38 -15.00 -63.43 43.35
CA ARG A 38 -14.27 -62.47 42.52
C ARG A 38 -15.04 -62.13 41.25
N CYS A 39 -15.26 -60.84 41.02
CA CYS A 39 -15.86 -60.31 39.80
C CYS A 39 -14.77 -60.09 38.74
N LEU A 40 -14.93 -60.72 37.57
CA LEU A 40 -13.94 -60.66 36.48
C LEU A 40 -14.18 -59.49 35.52
N ARG A 41 -15.45 -59.13 35.29
CA ARG A 41 -15.83 -58.06 34.37
C ARG A 41 -17.20 -57.53 34.75
N TYR A 42 -17.33 -56.20 34.70
CA TYR A 42 -18.59 -55.49 34.78
C TYR A 42 -18.78 -54.67 33.51
N GLU A 43 -20.00 -54.64 32.98
CA GLU A 43 -20.33 -53.86 31.80
C GLU A 43 -21.71 -53.22 31.96
N ILE A 44 -21.76 -51.91 31.83
CA ILE A 44 -23.02 -51.16 31.81
C ILE A 44 -23.69 -51.38 30.46
N LYS A 45 -24.84 -52.03 30.48
CA LYS A 45 -25.67 -52.27 29.30
C LYS A 45 -26.38 -50.98 28.87
N ASP A 46 -27.48 -50.63 29.54
CA ASP A 46 -28.32 -49.48 29.17
C ASP A 46 -28.49 -48.49 30.34
N ILE A 47 -28.39 -47.20 30.04
CA ILE A 47 -28.66 -46.11 30.99
C ILE A 47 -29.93 -45.40 30.53
N HIS A 48 -30.97 -45.46 31.36
CA HIS A 48 -32.24 -44.79 31.08
C HIS A 48 -32.26 -43.41 31.75
N VAL A 49 -32.11 -42.37 30.94
CA VAL A 49 -32.21 -40.97 31.39
C VAL A 49 -33.61 -40.45 31.10
N PRO A 50 -34.27 -39.75 32.04
CA PRO A 50 -35.55 -39.12 31.79
C PRO A 50 -35.48 -38.11 30.62
N PRO A 51 -36.51 -38.04 29.75
CA PRO A 51 -36.49 -37.23 28.53
C PRO A 51 -36.20 -35.74 28.80
N LYS A 52 -36.72 -35.20 29.91
CA LYS A 52 -36.49 -33.81 30.34
C LYS A 52 -35.01 -33.47 30.53
N VAL A 53 -34.23 -34.38 31.11
CA VAL A 53 -32.79 -34.17 31.36
C VAL A 53 -32.02 -34.24 30.04
N LYS A 54 -32.39 -35.16 29.15
CA LYS A 54 -31.79 -35.29 27.82
C LYS A 54 -31.99 -34.01 27.00
N GLU A 55 -33.19 -33.43 27.04
CA GLU A 55 -33.51 -32.19 26.34
C GLU A 55 -32.70 -31.00 26.88
N SER A 56 -32.62 -30.84 28.21
CA SER A 56 -31.80 -29.78 28.82
C SER A 56 -30.31 -29.94 28.47
N MET A 57 -29.80 -31.16 28.46
CA MET A 57 -28.41 -31.47 28.09
C MET A 57 -28.15 -31.12 26.62
N GLN A 58 -29.08 -31.46 25.72
CA GLN A 58 -29.00 -31.09 24.30
C GLN A 58 -29.02 -29.57 24.11
N MET A 59 -29.91 -28.85 24.80
CA MET A 59 -29.96 -27.39 24.76
C MET A 59 -28.64 -26.76 25.25
N GLN A 60 -28.05 -27.31 26.32
CA GLN A 60 -26.78 -26.82 26.86
C GLN A 60 -25.62 -27.03 25.87
N VAL A 61 -25.51 -28.23 25.28
CA VAL A 61 -24.48 -28.54 24.29
C VAL A 61 -24.62 -27.65 23.06
N GLU A 62 -25.85 -27.44 22.58
CA GLU A 62 -26.11 -26.58 21.43
C GLU A 62 -25.78 -25.11 21.73
N ALA A 63 -26.14 -24.62 22.91
CA ALA A 63 -25.78 -23.27 23.35
C ALA A 63 -24.26 -23.08 23.44
N GLU A 64 -23.53 -24.07 23.96
CA GLU A 64 -22.08 -24.01 24.04
C GLU A 64 -21.43 -24.05 22.65
N ARG A 65 -21.92 -24.93 21.76
CA ARG A 65 -21.49 -24.98 20.36
C ARG A 65 -21.72 -23.66 19.65
N ARG A 66 -22.91 -23.09 19.80
CA ARG A 66 -23.27 -21.78 19.21
C ARG A 66 -22.37 -20.67 19.75
N LYS A 67 -22.13 -20.63 21.07
CA LYS A 67 -21.21 -19.67 21.68
C LYS A 67 -19.79 -19.80 21.11
N ARG A 68 -19.26 -21.02 21.03
CA ARG A 68 -17.93 -21.28 20.46
C ARG A 68 -17.86 -20.86 18.99
N ALA A 69 -18.89 -21.17 18.20
CA ALA A 69 -18.96 -20.78 16.79
C ALA A 69 -18.97 -19.25 16.62
N THR A 70 -19.78 -18.52 17.41
CA THR A 70 -19.84 -17.05 17.35
C THR A 70 -18.51 -16.40 17.74
N VAL A 71 -17.83 -16.91 18.78
CA VAL A 71 -16.51 -16.41 19.18
C VAL A 71 -15.49 -16.63 18.06
N LEU A 72 -15.43 -17.85 17.50
CA LEU A 72 -14.50 -18.18 16.42
C LEU A 72 -14.73 -17.30 15.18
N ASP A 73 -15.98 -17.06 14.81
CA ASP A 73 -16.35 -16.21 13.67
C ASP A 73 -15.97 -14.73 13.92
N SER A 74 -16.16 -14.25 15.14
CA SER A 74 -15.80 -12.89 15.54
C SER A 74 -14.28 -12.68 15.55
N GLU A 75 -13.53 -13.67 16.04
CA GLU A 75 -12.07 -13.69 16.01
C GLU A 75 -11.53 -13.76 14.58
N GLY A 76 -12.11 -14.62 13.74
CA GLY A 76 -11.76 -14.71 12.31
C GLY A 76 -11.99 -13.39 11.58
N THR A 77 -13.14 -12.76 11.79
CA THR A 77 -13.47 -11.45 11.20
C THR A 77 -12.49 -10.36 11.66
N ARG A 78 -12.18 -10.32 12.96
CA ARG A 78 -11.21 -9.36 13.52
C ARG A 78 -9.83 -9.57 12.90
N GLN A 79 -9.36 -10.81 12.83
CA GLN A 79 -8.04 -11.12 12.29
C GLN A 79 -7.95 -10.79 10.80
N ALA A 80 -9.01 -11.10 10.03
CA ALA A 80 -9.09 -10.73 8.62
C ALA A 80 -9.01 -9.21 8.42
N ALA A 81 -9.76 -8.43 9.21
CA ALA A 81 -9.73 -6.97 9.14
C ALA A 81 -8.35 -6.40 9.49
N ILE A 82 -7.66 -6.95 10.49
CA ILE A 82 -6.29 -6.56 10.84
C ILE A 82 -5.34 -6.84 9.69
N ASN A 83 -5.38 -8.05 9.12
CA ASN A 83 -4.49 -8.43 8.02
C ASN A 83 -4.69 -7.54 6.79
N VAL A 84 -5.93 -7.18 6.46
CA VAL A 84 -6.24 -6.25 5.36
C VAL A 84 -5.69 -4.85 5.65
N ALA A 85 -5.90 -4.34 6.87
CA ALA A 85 -5.41 -3.02 7.27
C ALA A 85 -3.88 -2.96 7.26
N GLU A 86 -3.20 -3.99 7.77
CA GLU A 86 -1.74 -4.10 7.75
C GLU A 86 -1.21 -4.19 6.32
N GLY A 87 -1.84 -5.01 5.47
CA GLY A 87 -1.50 -5.11 4.05
C GLY A 87 -1.65 -3.76 3.33
N SER A 88 -2.74 -3.04 3.58
CA SER A 88 -2.97 -1.71 3.01
C SER A 88 -1.94 -0.69 3.50
N LYS A 89 -1.60 -0.70 4.79
CA LYS A 89 -0.57 0.17 5.35
C LYS A 89 0.79 -0.11 4.71
N GLN A 90 1.16 -1.39 4.62
CA GLN A 90 2.43 -1.79 4.03
C GLN A 90 2.51 -1.42 2.54
N ALA A 91 1.43 -1.66 1.78
CA ALA A 91 1.35 -1.25 0.38
C ALA A 91 1.51 0.26 0.21
N GLN A 92 0.89 1.07 1.07
CA GLN A 92 1.00 2.54 1.01
C GLN A 92 2.42 3.02 1.33
N ILE A 93 3.10 2.40 2.31
CA ILE A 93 4.51 2.71 2.63
C ILE A 93 5.39 2.39 1.44
N LEU A 94 5.29 1.18 0.88
CA LEU A 94 6.09 0.76 -0.28
C LEU A 94 5.85 1.67 -1.49
N ALA A 95 4.59 2.05 -1.74
CA ALA A 95 4.25 2.98 -2.81
C ALA A 95 4.92 4.35 -2.59
N SER A 96 4.87 4.88 -1.37
CA SER A 96 5.51 6.17 -1.04
C SER A 96 7.02 6.11 -1.15
N GLU A 97 7.65 5.01 -0.71
CA GLU A 97 9.09 4.80 -0.82
C GLU A 97 9.52 4.67 -2.29
N GLY A 98 8.78 3.90 -3.08
CA GLY A 98 9.00 3.75 -4.52
C GLY A 98 8.89 5.08 -5.26
N GLN A 99 7.87 5.91 -4.95
CA GLN A 99 7.74 7.25 -5.54
C GLN A 99 8.91 8.17 -5.18
N LYS A 100 9.37 8.14 -3.93
CA LYS A 100 10.53 8.92 -3.50
C LYS A 100 11.78 8.48 -4.26
N GLU A 101 12.03 7.18 -4.36
CA GLU A 101 13.18 6.64 -5.05
C GLU A 101 13.12 6.91 -6.56
N GLU A 102 11.95 6.79 -7.18
CA GLU A 102 11.72 7.15 -8.58
C GLU A 102 12.06 8.63 -8.84
N GLN A 103 11.59 9.55 -7.99
CA GLN A 103 11.89 10.97 -8.11
C GLN A 103 13.39 11.26 -7.98
N ILE A 104 14.07 10.61 -7.04
CA ILE A 104 15.53 10.73 -6.87
C ILE A 104 16.26 10.23 -8.11
N ASN A 105 15.88 9.04 -8.60
CA ASN A 105 16.50 8.44 -9.77
C ASN A 105 16.30 9.29 -11.03
N LYS A 106 15.09 9.85 -11.21
CA LYS A 106 14.79 10.76 -12.30
C LYS A 106 15.61 12.05 -12.21
N ALA A 107 15.63 12.71 -11.06
CA ALA A 107 16.43 13.93 -10.86
C ALA A 107 17.93 13.68 -11.07
N ALA A 108 18.46 12.56 -10.57
CA ALA A 108 19.86 12.16 -10.79
C ALA A 108 20.15 11.85 -12.26
N GLY A 109 19.21 11.20 -12.97
CA GLY A 109 19.31 10.95 -14.40
C GLY A 109 19.32 12.23 -15.23
N GLU A 110 18.42 13.17 -14.92
CA GLU A 110 18.36 14.49 -15.55
C GLU A 110 19.64 15.29 -15.31
N ALA A 111 20.13 15.34 -14.08
CA ALA A 111 21.39 16.02 -13.75
C ALA A 111 22.58 15.44 -14.54
N LYS A 112 22.70 14.10 -14.59
CA LYS A 112 23.74 13.43 -15.40
C LYS A 112 23.60 13.72 -16.88
N ALA A 113 22.37 13.76 -17.41
CA ALA A 113 22.13 14.07 -18.81
C ALA A 113 22.51 15.53 -19.16
N VAL A 114 22.23 16.48 -18.27
CA VAL A 114 22.63 17.88 -18.43
C VAL A 114 24.15 18.01 -18.40
N LEU A 115 24.83 17.37 -17.45
CA LEU A 115 26.29 17.37 -17.37
C LEU A 115 26.93 16.78 -18.64
N ALA A 116 26.45 15.62 -19.10
CA ALA A 116 26.95 14.99 -20.31
C ALA A 116 26.74 15.88 -21.56
N LYS A 117 25.60 16.57 -21.66
CA LYS A 117 25.35 17.54 -22.73
C LYS A 117 26.28 18.76 -22.64
N ALA A 118 26.47 19.32 -21.45
CA ALA A 118 27.35 20.45 -21.23
C ALA A 118 28.82 20.12 -21.56
N GLU A 119 29.30 18.93 -21.16
CA GLU A 119 30.63 18.44 -21.52
C GLU A 119 30.79 18.24 -23.03
N ALA A 120 29.78 17.67 -23.70
CA ALA A 120 29.80 17.50 -25.14
C ALA A 120 29.82 18.86 -25.88
N GLN A 121 29.05 19.83 -25.38
CA GLN A 121 29.03 21.20 -25.92
C GLN A 121 30.37 21.91 -25.69
N ALA A 122 30.95 21.79 -24.50
CA ALA A 122 32.26 22.38 -24.19
C ALA A 122 33.34 21.84 -25.13
N LYS A 123 33.40 20.51 -25.32
CA LYS A 123 34.31 19.87 -26.29
C LYS A 123 34.06 20.35 -27.72
N ALA A 124 32.80 20.52 -28.13
CA ALA A 124 32.49 21.02 -29.47
C ALA A 124 32.96 22.46 -29.67
N ILE A 125 32.79 23.32 -28.67
CA ILE A 125 33.29 24.72 -28.71
C ILE A 125 34.82 24.75 -28.75
N GLU A 126 35.48 23.90 -27.97
CA GLU A 126 36.94 23.78 -27.95
C GLU A 126 37.49 23.39 -29.33
N ILE A 127 36.94 22.34 -29.95
CA ILE A 127 37.29 21.91 -31.32
C ILE A 127 37.04 23.04 -32.34
N LEU A 128 35.92 23.76 -32.21
CA LEU A 128 35.61 24.89 -33.08
C LEU A 128 36.62 26.04 -32.90
N SER A 129 36.98 26.36 -31.66
CA SER A 129 37.95 27.41 -31.33
C SER A 129 39.33 27.08 -31.91
N ASP A 130 39.77 25.83 -31.81
CA ASP A 130 41.02 25.35 -32.41
C ASP A 130 40.99 25.45 -33.94
N ALA A 131 39.85 25.09 -34.57
CA ALA A 131 39.69 25.22 -36.02
C ALA A 131 39.70 26.69 -36.49
N LEU A 132 39.06 27.59 -35.73
CA LEU A 132 38.98 29.03 -36.05
C LEU A 132 40.35 29.74 -35.94
N THR A 133 41.21 29.28 -35.04
CA THR A 133 42.55 29.86 -34.79
C THR A 133 43.53 29.55 -35.94
N ASN A 134 43.31 28.48 -36.71
CA ASN A 134 44.26 28.01 -37.72
C ASN A 134 44.05 28.60 -39.14
N GLN A 135 42.88 29.13 -39.50
CA GLN A 135 42.64 29.78 -40.81
C GLN A 135 41.49 30.81 -40.75
N ASN A 136 41.79 32.13 -40.75
CA ASN A 136 40.83 33.24 -40.99
C ASN A 136 39.38 33.04 -40.46
N GLY A 137 39.23 32.37 -39.30
CA GLY A 137 37.96 31.80 -38.85
C GLY A 137 36.94 32.84 -38.39
N ASN A 138 37.39 34.03 -38.02
CA ASN A 138 36.54 35.12 -37.55
C ASN A 138 35.47 35.54 -38.59
N ALA A 139 35.76 35.40 -39.89
CA ALA A 139 34.79 35.67 -40.95
C ALA A 139 33.74 34.54 -41.09
N ALA A 140 34.11 33.28 -40.84
CA ALA A 140 33.19 32.14 -40.91
C ALA A 140 32.31 32.02 -39.65
N ALA A 141 32.85 32.33 -38.48
CA ALA A 141 32.09 32.37 -37.22
C ALA A 141 31.01 33.47 -37.24
N SER A 142 31.33 34.65 -37.75
CA SER A 142 30.36 35.74 -37.90
C SER A 142 29.25 35.40 -38.91
N LEU A 143 29.57 34.66 -39.98
CA LEU A 143 28.58 34.15 -40.94
C LEU A 143 27.65 33.10 -40.31
N SER A 144 28.20 32.17 -39.51
CA SER A 144 27.40 31.14 -38.82
C SER A 144 26.47 31.73 -37.74
N ILE A 145 26.93 32.75 -37.01
CA ILE A 145 26.08 33.51 -36.08
C ILE A 145 24.95 34.21 -36.84
N ALA A 146 25.25 34.81 -38.01
CA ALA A 146 24.24 35.43 -38.85
C ALA A 146 23.20 34.40 -39.36
N GLU A 147 23.63 33.20 -39.76
CA GLU A 147 22.73 32.12 -40.17
C GLU A 147 21.83 31.62 -39.02
N GLN A 148 22.39 31.49 -37.80
CA GLN A 148 21.62 31.13 -36.61
C GLN A 148 20.61 32.22 -36.24
N TYR A 149 21.00 33.49 -36.34
CA TYR A 149 20.12 34.64 -36.14
C TYR A 149 18.96 34.62 -37.15
N VAL A 150 19.25 34.44 -38.44
CA VAL A 150 18.22 34.34 -39.50
C VAL A 150 17.29 33.14 -39.28
N LYS A 151 17.81 31.97 -38.87
CA LYS A 151 16.98 30.81 -38.53
C LYS A 151 16.10 31.03 -37.30
N ALA A 152 16.65 31.62 -36.23
CA ALA A 152 15.88 31.98 -35.04
C ALA A 152 14.77 32.98 -35.38
N PHE A 153 15.08 33.99 -36.21
CA PHE A 153 14.11 34.97 -36.71
C PHE A 153 13.04 34.31 -37.61
N SER A 154 13.43 33.37 -38.47
CA SER A 154 12.50 32.58 -39.31
C SER A 154 11.54 31.73 -38.47
N ASN A 155 12.03 31.11 -37.39
CA ASN A 155 11.19 30.35 -36.47
C ASN A 155 10.26 31.25 -35.64
N LEU A 156 10.73 32.44 -35.24
CA LEU A 156 9.89 33.46 -34.59
C LEU A 156 8.78 33.95 -35.53
N ALA A 157 9.12 34.27 -36.78
CA ALA A 157 8.19 34.73 -37.80
C ALA A 157 7.13 33.67 -38.18
N LYS A 158 7.42 32.37 -38.00
CA LYS A 158 6.45 31.28 -38.18
C LYS A 158 5.48 31.13 -37.00
N GLN A 159 5.84 31.59 -35.80
CA GLN A 159 5.02 31.45 -34.58
C GLN A 159 4.28 32.74 -34.20
N SER A 160 4.70 33.92 -34.66
CA SER A 160 3.98 35.18 -34.43
C SER A 160 3.74 35.95 -35.74
N ASN A 161 2.47 36.13 -36.11
CA ASN A 161 2.05 36.88 -37.30
C ASN A 161 2.00 38.41 -37.08
N THR A 162 2.70 38.93 -36.06
CA THR A 162 2.76 40.37 -35.77
C THR A 162 4.20 40.78 -35.56
N ILE A 163 4.90 41.00 -36.67
CA ILE A 163 6.16 41.71 -36.69
C ILE A 163 5.83 43.20 -36.58
N LEU A 164 6.01 43.78 -35.39
CA LEU A 164 6.12 45.24 -35.26
C LEU A 164 7.55 45.60 -35.63
N LEU A 165 7.75 46.06 -36.87
CA LEU A 165 8.99 46.73 -37.27
C LEU A 165 9.11 48.03 -36.45
N PRO A 166 10.16 48.19 -35.62
CA PRO A 166 10.44 49.48 -35.01
C PRO A 166 10.82 50.45 -36.13
N THR A 167 10.04 51.53 -36.32
CA THR A 167 10.37 52.60 -37.27
C THR A 167 11.52 53.48 -36.79
N ASN A 168 12.15 53.15 -35.66
CA ASN A 168 13.32 53.86 -35.15
C ASN A 168 14.31 52.87 -34.51
N THR A 169 15.34 52.50 -35.27
CA THR A 169 16.43 51.59 -34.88
C THR A 169 17.44 52.21 -33.92
N GLY A 170 17.21 53.45 -33.44
CA GLY A 170 18.14 54.18 -32.58
C GLY A 170 17.91 54.06 -31.08
N ASP A 171 16.75 53.57 -30.60
CA ASP A 171 16.40 53.68 -29.17
C ASP A 171 15.81 52.38 -28.59
N ILE A 172 16.72 51.46 -28.25
CA ILE A 172 16.44 50.16 -27.63
C ILE A 172 15.72 50.33 -26.27
N SER A 173 15.91 51.47 -25.61
CA SER A 173 15.29 51.80 -24.32
C SER A 173 13.76 51.94 -24.43
N GLY A 174 13.25 52.44 -25.55
CA GLY A 174 11.81 52.59 -25.80
C GLY A 174 11.09 51.25 -26.04
N MET A 175 11.78 50.27 -26.65
CA MET A 175 11.23 48.94 -26.90
C MET A 175 10.94 48.18 -25.61
N VAL A 176 11.84 48.26 -24.62
CA VAL A 176 11.68 47.55 -23.34
C VAL A 176 10.47 48.09 -22.56
N ILE A 177 10.27 49.41 -22.58
CA ILE A 177 9.13 50.06 -21.90
C ILE A 177 7.80 49.67 -22.56
N GLN A 178 7.74 49.60 -23.89
CA GLN A 178 6.51 49.24 -24.59
C GLN A 178 6.14 47.75 -24.41
N VAL A 179 7.14 46.86 -24.32
CA VAL A 179 6.94 45.44 -24.00
C VAL A 179 6.53 45.26 -22.54
N LEU A 180 7.14 45.99 -21.60
CA LEU A 180 6.75 45.98 -20.19
C LEU A 180 5.30 46.43 -19.98
N ASN A 181 4.87 47.52 -20.65
CA ASN A 181 3.49 47.99 -20.58
C ASN A 181 2.48 46.99 -21.15
N MET A 182 2.88 46.16 -22.12
CA MET A 182 2.03 45.09 -22.64
C MET A 182 1.93 43.88 -21.67
N GLN A 183 2.99 43.61 -20.91
CA GLN A 183 2.96 42.57 -19.88
C GLN A 183 2.10 42.98 -18.69
N THR A 184 2.17 44.23 -18.20
CA THR A 184 1.30 44.71 -17.10
C THR A 184 -0.19 44.65 -17.47
N ILE A 185 -0.58 45.04 -18.68
CA ILE A 185 -1.99 44.96 -19.13
C ILE A 185 -2.51 43.51 -19.14
N LYS A 186 -1.65 42.52 -19.43
CA LYS A 186 -2.04 41.10 -19.34
C LYS A 186 -2.19 40.62 -17.90
N ILE A 187 -1.39 41.13 -16.96
CA ILE A 187 -1.42 40.69 -15.56
C ILE A 187 -2.68 41.23 -14.85
N ASP A 188 -3.09 42.46 -15.14
CA ASP A 188 -4.31 43.05 -14.56
C ASP A 188 -5.60 42.36 -15.05
N ASN A 189 -5.60 41.88 -16.30
CA ASN A 189 -6.75 41.16 -16.87
C ASN A 189 -6.88 39.72 -16.31
N ILE A 190 -5.80 39.12 -15.83
CA ILE A 190 -5.83 37.77 -15.22
C ILE A 190 -6.31 37.84 -13.76
N LEU A 191 -6.01 38.92 -13.03
CA LEU A 191 -6.41 39.07 -11.62
C LEU A 191 -7.89 39.48 -11.43
N SER A 192 -8.52 40.16 -12.40
CA SER A 192 -9.94 40.52 -12.30
C SER A 192 -10.92 39.36 -12.58
N THR A 193 -10.45 38.30 -13.25
CA THR A 193 -11.30 37.17 -13.67
C THR A 193 -11.41 36.06 -12.62
N GLN A 194 -10.64 36.12 -11.52
CA GLN A 194 -10.66 35.10 -10.45
C GLN A 194 -11.48 35.46 -9.20
N THR A 195 -12.07 36.66 -9.10
CA THR A 195 -12.87 37.06 -7.90
C THR A 195 -14.38 36.97 -8.11
N ILE A 196 -14.86 36.52 -9.27
CA ILE A 196 -16.29 36.30 -9.53
C ILE A 196 -16.50 34.88 -10.07
N TYR A 197 -16.44 33.88 -9.20
CA TYR A 197 -17.21 32.64 -9.27
C TYR A 197 -16.95 31.87 -7.96
N ILE A 198 -18.01 31.72 -7.17
CA ILE A 198 -18.34 30.63 -6.20
C ILE A 198 -17.15 29.85 -5.62
#